data_AF-A0A3D1AGV2-F1
#
_entry.id   AF-A0A3D1AGV2-F1
#
_cell.length_a   1.000
_cell.length_b   1.000
_cell.length_c   1.000
_cell.angle_alpha   90.00
_cell.angle_beta   90.00
_cell.angle_gamma   90.00
#
_symmetry.space_group_name_H-M   'P 1'
#
loop_
_entity.id
_entity.type
_entity.pdbx_description
1 polymer ?
#
loop_
_entity_poly.entity_id
_entity_poly.type
_entity_poly.pdbx_seq_one_letter_code
_entity_poly.pdbx_strand_id
1 'polypeptide(L)'
;MKSYRKELWFETNRRRQMLNITPVVEDCLRESGIKEGLLLCNAMHITASVFINDDEGGLHHDFEVWLEKLAPEKPYGQYRHNGFEDNADAHIKRTLMGREVVVAVSDGKLDFGPWEQIFYGEFDGNRRKRVLVKIIGE
;
A
#
# COMPACT_ATOMS: atom_id res chain seq x y z
N MET A 1 20.17 -9.51 -16.54
CA MET A 1 19.14 -8.71 -15.84
C MET A 1 17.74 -9.18 -16.19
N LYS A 2 17.09 -9.89 -15.27
CA LYS A 2 15.69 -10.30 -15.34
C LYS A 2 14.79 -9.14 -14.91
N SER A 3 13.53 -9.16 -15.36
CA SER A 3 12.50 -8.28 -14.80
C SER A 3 11.18 -9.01 -14.67
N TYR A 4 10.41 -8.68 -13.64
CA TYR A 4 9.08 -9.20 -13.37
C TYR A 4 8.09 -8.04 -13.19
N ARG A 5 6.82 -8.27 -13.54
CA ARG A 5 5.73 -7.30 -13.38
C ARG A 5 4.43 -8.03 -13.08
N LYS A 6 3.71 -7.62 -12.03
CA LYS A 6 2.35 -8.10 -11.73
C LYS A 6 1.49 -6.97 -11.17
N GLU A 7 0.22 -6.95 -11.57
CA GLU A 7 -0.80 -6.10 -10.95
C GLU A 7 -1.60 -6.94 -9.96
N LEU A 8 -1.70 -6.48 -8.73
CA LEU A 8 -2.53 -7.06 -7.68
C LEU A 8 -3.79 -6.22 -7.57
N TRP A 9 -4.96 -6.84 -7.73
CA TRP A 9 -6.25 -6.16 -7.69
C TRP A 9 -6.96 -6.42 -6.36
N PHE A 10 -7.51 -5.36 -5.77
CA PHE A 10 -8.21 -5.37 -4.50
C PHE A 10 -9.57 -4.70 -4.63
N GLU A 11 -10.54 -5.19 -3.87
CA GLU A 11 -11.85 -4.59 -3.70
C GLU A 11 -12.24 -4.73 -2.23
N THR A 12 -12.03 -3.67 -1.46
CA THR A 12 -12.37 -3.66 -0.03
C THR A 12 -13.87 -3.43 0.14
N ASN A 13 -14.44 -4.02 1.19
CA ASN A 13 -15.84 -3.84 1.57
C ASN A 13 -16.07 -2.63 2.50
N ARG A 14 -15.01 -1.86 2.77
CA ARG A 14 -15.02 -0.64 3.56
C ARG A 14 -14.27 0.45 2.80
N ARG A 15 -14.64 1.70 3.07
CA ARG A 15 -13.95 2.88 2.52
C ARG A 15 -12.47 2.89 2.91
N ARG A 16 -12.16 2.58 4.17
CA ARG A 16 -10.78 2.47 4.68
C ARG A 16 -10.48 1.07 5.20
N GLN A 17 -9.32 0.53 4.83
CA GLN A 17 -8.86 -0.77 5.28
C GLN A 17 -7.35 -0.92 5.06
N MET A 18 -6.65 -1.48 6.04
CA MET A 18 -5.27 -1.92 5.89
C MET A 18 -5.29 -3.43 5.62
N LEU A 19 -4.64 -3.85 4.54
CA LEU A 19 -4.50 -5.26 4.17
C LEU A 19 -3.01 -5.61 4.19
N ASN A 20 -2.61 -6.61 4.97
CA ASN A 20 -1.28 -7.18 4.85
C ASN A 20 -1.19 -7.91 3.49
N ILE A 21 -0.29 -7.44 2.62
CA ILE A 21 -0.05 -7.99 1.28
C ILE A 21 1.31 -8.67 1.17
N THR A 22 2.07 -8.80 2.25
CA THR A 22 3.40 -9.46 2.26
C THR A 22 3.35 -10.83 1.60
N PRO A 23 2.42 -11.76 1.94
CA PRO A 23 2.43 -13.09 1.34
C PRO A 23 2.24 -13.06 -0.19
N VAL A 24 1.42 -12.13 -0.68
CA VAL A 24 1.15 -11.98 -2.12
C VAL A 24 2.34 -11.36 -2.85
N VAL A 25 3.11 -10.48 -2.18
CA VAL A 25 4.35 -9.91 -2.73
C VAL A 25 5.48 -10.95 -2.72
N GLU A 26 5.57 -11.79 -1.69
CA GLU A 26 6.51 -12.92 -1.65
C GLU A 26 6.22 -13.94 -2.77
N ASP A 27 4.94 -14.19 -3.07
CA ASP A 27 4.54 -15.01 -4.22
C ASP A 27 5.02 -14.40 -5.53
N CYS A 28 4.92 -13.07 -5.70
CA CYS A 28 5.46 -12.38 -6.87
C CYS A 28 6.98 -12.55 -7.00
N LEU A 29 7.72 -12.45 -5.89
CA LEU A 29 9.16 -12.67 -5.87
C LEU A 29 9.51 -14.12 -6.23
N ARG A 30 8.82 -15.10 -5.64
CA ARG A 30 9.01 -16.52 -5.94
C ARG A 30 8.74 -16.84 -7.41
N GLU A 31 7.66 -16.32 -7.97
CA GLU A 31 7.32 -16.45 -9.40
C GLU A 31 8.36 -15.80 -10.32
N SER A 32 9.01 -14.72 -9.87
CA SER A 32 10.00 -14.00 -10.69
C SER A 32 11.30 -14.77 -10.92
N GLY A 33 11.67 -15.68 -10.01
CA GLY A 33 12.95 -16.38 -10.02
C GLY A 33 14.18 -15.46 -9.90
N ILE A 34 14.01 -14.23 -9.42
CA ILE A 34 15.08 -13.28 -9.09
C ILE A 34 15.62 -13.62 -7.69
N LYS A 35 16.95 -13.62 -7.55
CA LYS A 35 17.68 -13.92 -6.32
C LYS A 35 18.31 -12.68 -5.71
N GLU A 36 18.84 -11.78 -6.52
CA GLU A 36 19.43 -10.51 -6.07
C GLU A 36 18.81 -9.35 -6.84
N GLY A 37 18.37 -8.29 -6.16
CA GLY A 37 17.81 -7.12 -6.84
C GLY A 37 16.98 -6.18 -5.98
N LEU A 38 16.07 -5.47 -6.65
CA LEU A 38 15.14 -4.53 -6.03
C LEU A 38 13.70 -4.83 -6.44
N LEU A 39 12.81 -4.80 -5.45
CA LEU A 39 11.36 -4.89 -5.61
C LEU A 39 10.74 -3.51 -5.31
N LEU A 40 10.04 -2.95 -6.28
CA LEU A 40 9.13 -1.82 -6.11
C LEU A 40 7.70 -2.35 -5.97
N CYS A 41 6.99 -1.92 -4.93
CA CYS A 41 5.57 -2.16 -4.76
C CYS A 41 4.84 -0.83 -4.54
N ASN A 42 3.87 -0.48 -5.40
CA ASN A 42 3.20 0.83 -5.32
C ASN A 42 1.69 0.75 -5.55
N ALA A 43 0.94 1.59 -4.85
CA ALA A 43 -0.45 1.85 -5.19
C ALA A 43 -0.51 2.57 -6.55
N MET A 44 -1.36 2.11 -7.46
CA MET A 44 -1.58 2.78 -8.75
C MET A 44 -2.73 3.80 -8.70
N HIS A 45 -3.44 3.85 -7.58
CA HIS A 45 -4.52 4.80 -7.34
C HIS A 45 -4.06 5.85 -6.34
N ILE A 46 -4.45 7.10 -6.61
CA ILE A 46 -3.97 8.27 -5.88
C ILE A 46 -4.70 8.55 -4.55
N THR A 47 -5.48 7.57 -4.11
CA THR A 47 -6.26 7.53 -2.85
C THR A 47 -5.97 6.24 -2.06
N ALA A 48 -4.82 5.61 -2.30
CA ALA A 48 -4.36 4.43 -1.58
C ALA A 48 -2.83 4.43 -1.48
N SER A 49 -2.32 3.60 -0.58
CA SER A 49 -0.90 3.51 -0.24
C SER A 49 -0.38 2.09 -0.31
N VAL A 50 0.93 1.98 -0.54
CA VAL A 50 1.71 0.81 -0.15
C VAL A 50 2.79 1.30 0.81
N PHE A 51 2.86 0.70 1.98
CA PHE A 51 3.80 1.08 3.06
C PHE A 51 4.23 -0.15 3.85
N ILE A 52 5.27 -0.03 4.67
CA ILE A 52 5.75 -1.09 5.57
C ILE A 52 5.53 -0.67 7.03
N ASN A 53 4.99 -1.58 7.84
CA ASN A 53 4.90 -1.44 9.28
C ASN A 53 4.70 -2.81 9.96
N ASP A 54 4.38 -2.82 11.26
CA ASP A 54 4.04 -4.02 12.03
C ASP A 54 2.57 -4.45 11.80
N ASP A 55 2.30 -5.76 11.85
CA ASP A 55 0.95 -6.36 11.67
C ASP A 55 0.29 -6.65 13.02
N GLU A 56 -0.10 -5.56 13.68
CA GLU A 56 -0.68 -5.57 15.02
C GLU A 56 -1.99 -4.79 15.03
N GLY A 57 -3.05 -5.39 15.60
CA GLY A 57 -4.40 -4.86 15.53
C GLY A 57 -4.61 -3.52 16.25
N GLY A 58 -3.92 -3.31 17.37
CA GLY A 58 -3.89 -2.02 18.08
C GLY A 58 -3.22 -0.94 17.24
N LEU A 59 -2.07 -1.22 16.64
CA LEU A 59 -1.35 -0.27 15.81
C LEU A 59 -2.14 0.11 14.54
N HIS A 60 -2.89 -0.82 13.95
CA HIS A 60 -3.84 -0.50 12.88
C HIS A 60 -4.91 0.51 13.33
N HIS A 61 -5.42 0.36 14.56
CA HIS A 61 -6.37 1.32 15.14
C HIS A 61 -5.70 2.68 15.37
N ASP A 62 -4.47 2.71 15.88
CA ASP A 62 -3.72 3.95 16.12
C ASP A 62 -3.49 4.73 14.82
N PHE A 63 -3.17 4.04 13.71
CA PHE A 63 -3.06 4.68 12.40
C PHE A 63 -4.38 5.26 11.92
N GLU A 64 -5.50 4.56 12.09
CA GLU A 64 -6.82 5.07 11.71
C GLU A 64 -7.17 6.36 12.51
N VAL A 65 -6.94 6.34 13.82
CA VAL A 65 -7.16 7.52 14.69
C VAL A 65 -6.24 8.67 14.30
N TRP A 66 -4.97 8.38 14.07
CA TRP A 66 -3.97 9.39 13.71
C TRP A 66 -4.23 10.01 12.34
N LEU A 67 -4.58 9.21 11.34
CA LEU A 67 -4.92 9.68 10.00
C LEU A 67 -6.20 10.52 9.99
N GLU A 68 -7.23 10.14 10.74
CA GLU A 68 -8.43 10.97 10.90
C GLU A 68 -8.13 12.27 11.66
N LYS A 69 -7.16 12.29 12.57
CA LYS A 69 -6.73 13.52 13.24
C LYS A 69 -5.99 14.47 12.31
N LEU A 70 -5.12 13.95 11.44
CA LEU A 70 -4.29 14.78 10.54
C LEU A 70 -5.00 15.17 9.24
N ALA A 71 -5.83 14.27 8.72
CA ALA A 71 -6.50 14.42 7.44
C ALA A 71 -7.96 13.92 7.56
N PRO A 72 -8.80 14.58 8.37
CA PRO A 72 -10.15 14.12 8.68
C PRO A 72 -11.00 13.98 7.43
N GLU A 73 -11.81 12.92 7.34
CA GLU A 73 -12.76 12.76 6.24
C GLU A 73 -13.79 13.90 6.19
N LYS A 74 -14.31 14.29 7.35
CA LYS A 74 -15.47 15.20 7.48
C LYS A 74 -15.13 16.46 8.30
N PRO A 75 -15.87 17.55 8.08
CA PRO A 75 -16.92 17.74 7.06
C PRO A 75 -16.34 17.89 5.65
N TYR A 76 -16.98 17.31 4.63
CA TYR A 76 -16.44 17.32 3.25
C TYR A 76 -16.23 18.74 2.69
N GLY A 77 -17.06 19.70 3.10
CA GLY A 77 -16.97 21.11 2.68
C GLY A 77 -15.68 21.82 3.10
N GLN A 78 -14.86 21.22 3.98
CA GLN A 78 -13.53 21.76 4.31
C GLN A 78 -12.55 21.65 3.15
N TYR A 79 -12.79 20.73 2.20
CA TYR A 79 -11.90 20.48 1.07
C TYR A 79 -12.50 20.99 -0.23
N ARG A 80 -11.78 21.89 -0.91
CA ARG A 80 -12.18 22.40 -2.23
C ARG A 80 -12.25 21.32 -3.31
N HIS A 81 -11.49 20.24 -3.13
CA HIS A 81 -11.52 19.08 -4.03
C HIS A 81 -12.87 18.36 -4.02
N ASN A 82 -13.59 18.39 -2.89
CA ASN A 82 -14.87 17.72 -2.70
C ASN A 82 -16.07 18.47 -3.34
N GLY A 83 -15.84 19.21 -4.44
CA GLY A 83 -16.92 19.88 -5.16
C GLY A 83 -17.89 18.91 -5.84
N PHE A 84 -17.36 17.79 -6.37
CA PHE A 84 -18.13 16.71 -7.02
C PHE A 84 -17.80 15.32 -6.47
N GLU A 85 -16.79 15.22 -5.60
CA GLU A 85 -16.32 13.98 -4.97
C GLU A 85 -16.30 14.16 -3.45
N ASP A 86 -15.96 13.11 -2.70
CA ASP A 86 -15.92 13.14 -1.23
C ASP A 86 -14.58 12.67 -0.64
N ASN A 87 -13.57 12.42 -1.49
CA ASN A 87 -12.36 11.65 -1.16
C ASN A 87 -11.08 12.49 -1.05
N ALA A 88 -11.18 13.81 -0.92
CA ALA A 88 -10.02 14.67 -0.65
C ALA A 88 -9.17 14.18 0.51
N ASP A 89 -9.82 13.67 1.56
CA ASP A 89 -9.15 13.10 2.73
C ASP A 89 -8.27 11.89 2.35
N ALA A 90 -8.74 11.02 1.47
CA ALA A 90 -8.03 9.83 1.03
C ALA A 90 -6.76 10.18 0.23
N HIS A 91 -6.80 11.26 -0.55
CA HIS A 91 -5.60 11.80 -1.21
C HIS A 91 -4.56 12.30 -0.21
N ILE A 92 -4.99 12.92 0.89
CA ILE A 92 -4.10 13.45 1.91
C ILE A 92 -3.56 12.29 2.77
N LYS A 93 -4.42 11.39 3.23
CA LYS A 93 -4.03 10.18 4.00
C LYS A 93 -2.97 9.36 3.26
N ARG A 94 -3.15 9.10 1.96
CA ARG A 94 -2.14 8.36 1.20
C ARG A 94 -0.84 9.13 1.02
N THR A 95 -0.89 10.45 1.01
CA THR A 95 0.32 11.30 0.96
C THR A 95 1.11 11.19 2.25
N LEU A 96 0.43 11.08 3.40
CA LEU A 96 1.07 10.83 4.70
C LEU A 96 1.68 9.42 4.79
N MET A 97 0.97 8.41 4.29
CA MET A 97 1.40 7.01 4.38
C MET A 97 2.41 6.59 3.31
N GLY A 98 2.53 7.35 2.21
CA GLY A 98 3.41 7.04 1.10
C GLY A 98 2.74 6.21 0.00
N ARG A 99 3.21 6.36 -1.24
CA ARG A 99 2.65 5.68 -2.42
C ARG A 99 3.29 4.31 -2.64
N GLU A 100 4.56 4.14 -2.28
CA GLU A 100 5.36 2.97 -2.61
C GLU A 100 6.34 2.57 -1.52
N VAL A 101 6.80 1.32 -1.62
CA VAL A 101 8.00 0.82 -0.96
C VAL A 101 8.97 0.27 -1.99
N VAL A 102 10.26 0.39 -1.69
CA VAL A 102 11.33 -0.32 -2.39
C VAL A 102 12.00 -1.24 -1.37
N VAL A 103 12.07 -2.52 -1.70
CA VAL A 103 12.58 -3.58 -0.82
C VAL A 103 13.74 -4.26 -1.52
N ALA A 104 14.84 -4.46 -0.79
CA ALA A 104 15.97 -5.25 -1.29
C ALA A 104 15.57 -6.72 -1.40
N VAL A 105 16.10 -7.38 -2.43
CA VAL A 105 15.93 -8.81 -2.64
C VAL A 105 17.31 -9.45 -2.51
N SER A 106 17.43 -10.39 -1.58
CA SER A 106 18.67 -11.15 -1.34
C SER A 106 18.36 -12.62 -1.10
N ASP A 107 19.15 -13.51 -1.71
CA ASP A 107 18.96 -14.96 -1.74
C ASP A 107 17.55 -15.41 -2.19
N GLY A 108 16.87 -14.56 -2.97
CA GLY A 108 15.50 -14.76 -3.43
C GLY A 108 14.43 -14.58 -2.35
N LYS A 109 14.73 -13.77 -1.33
CA LYS A 109 13.80 -13.36 -0.28
C LYS A 109 13.70 -11.84 -0.22
N LEU A 110 12.61 -11.34 0.36
CA LEU A 110 12.53 -9.95 0.76
C LEU A 110 13.49 -9.76 1.95
N ASP A 111 14.43 -8.84 1.83
CA ASP A 111 15.44 -8.58 2.86
C ASP A 111 14.84 -7.66 3.95
N PHE A 112 14.08 -8.29 4.84
CA PHE A 112 13.33 -7.62 5.90
C PHE A 112 13.97 -7.76 7.27
N GLY A 113 13.73 -6.74 8.09
CA GLY A 113 13.77 -6.85 9.54
C GLY A 113 12.66 -7.76 10.09
N PRO A 114 12.74 -8.15 11.38
CA PRO A 114 11.88 -9.20 11.95
C PRO A 114 10.39 -8.88 12.01
N TRP A 115 10.01 -7.60 11.90
CA TRP A 115 8.64 -7.11 12.08
C TRP A 115 8.10 -6.36 10.85
N GLU A 116 8.85 -6.33 9.75
CA GLU A 116 8.40 -5.60 8.57
C GLU A 116 7.33 -6.40 7.81
N GLN A 117 6.17 -5.78 7.59
CA GLN A 117 5.10 -6.28 6.75
C GLN A 117 4.67 -5.20 5.75
N ILE A 118 4.45 -5.59 4.48
CA ILE A 118 3.96 -4.69 3.44
C ILE A 118 2.44 -4.65 3.50
N PHE A 119 1.88 -3.44 3.55
CA PHE A 119 0.44 -3.20 3.55
C PHE A 119 -0.05 -2.51 2.27
N TYR A 120 -1.25 -2.87 1.86
CA TYR A 120 -2.11 -2.00 1.04
C TYR A 120 -3.01 -1.19 1.98
N GLY A 121 -2.76 0.12 2.04
CA GLY A 121 -3.60 1.08 2.75
C GLY A 121 -4.66 1.64 1.82
N GLU A 122 -5.89 1.14 1.94
CA GLU A 122 -7.04 1.65 1.22
C GLU A 122 -7.68 2.82 2.00
N PHE A 123 -7.93 3.94 1.34
CA PHE A 123 -8.56 5.11 1.95
C PHE A 123 -9.85 5.59 1.25
N ASP A 124 -10.15 5.04 0.07
CA ASP A 124 -11.33 5.32 -0.76
C ASP A 124 -11.73 4.05 -1.55
N GLY A 125 -12.09 3.01 -0.79
CA GLY A 125 -12.43 1.66 -1.23
C GLY A 125 -13.84 1.49 -1.81
N ASN A 126 -14.44 0.31 -1.65
CA ASN A 126 -15.73 -0.09 -2.24
C ASN A 126 -15.76 -0.12 -3.78
N ARG A 127 -14.58 -0.26 -4.40
CA ARG A 127 -14.40 -0.37 -5.84
C ARG A 127 -13.07 -1.06 -6.14
N ARG A 128 -12.96 -1.65 -7.32
CA ARG A 128 -11.72 -2.30 -7.75
C ARG A 128 -10.59 -1.29 -7.92
N LYS A 129 -9.49 -1.52 -7.20
CA LYS A 129 -8.25 -0.76 -7.24
C LYS A 129 -7.06 -1.72 -7.33
N ARG A 130 -5.89 -1.21 -7.69
CA ARG A 130 -4.70 -2.04 -7.93
C ARG A 130 -3.38 -1.49 -7.38
N VAL A 131 -2.49 -2.44 -7.09
CA VAL A 131 -1.08 -2.26 -6.74
C VAL A 131 -0.22 -2.85 -7.84
N LEU A 132 0.92 -2.22 -8.13
CA LEU A 132 1.93 -2.73 -9.04
C LEU A 132 3.09 -3.30 -8.24
N VAL A 133 3.48 -4.54 -8.56
CA VAL A 133 4.77 -5.13 -8.16
C VAL A 133 5.68 -5.15 -9.37
N LYS A 134 6.87 -4.57 -9.25
CA LYS A 134 7.92 -4.56 -10.27
C LYS A 134 9.23 -4.99 -9.63
N ILE A 135 9.89 -6.00 -10.20
CA ILE A 135 11.15 -6.53 -9.67
C ILE A 135 12.18 -6.51 -10.79
N ILE A 136 13.39 -6.07 -10.50
CA ILE A 136 14.55 -6.12 -11.40
C ILE A 136 15.74 -6.71 -10.66
N GLY A 137 16.54 -7.51 -11.34
CA GLY A 137 17.65 -8.21 -10.70
C GLY A 137 18.20 -9.36 -11.52
N GLU A 138 18.83 -10.32 -10.85
CA GLU A 138 19.38 -11.56 -11.42
C GLU A 138 18.77 -12.80 -10.78
#